data_AF-A0A0G2E0K4-F1
#
_entry.id   AF-A0A0G2E0K4-F1
#
_cell.length_a   1.000
_cell.length_b   1.000
_cell.length_c   1.000
_cell.angle_alpha   90.00
_cell.angle_beta   90.00
_cell.angle_gamma   90.00
#
_symmetry.space_group_name_H-M   'P 1'
#
loop_
_entity.id
_entity.type
_entity.pdbx_description
1 polymer ?
#
loop_
_entity_poly.entity_id
_entity_poly.type
_entity_poly.pdbx_seq_one_letter_code
_entity_poly.pdbx_strand_id
1 'polypeptide(L)'
;MSRFYFEDDLDPDSRTGSDDETSLPFPAPLSRDSFAKEGDFSPSDFLTSLSSRHQTLEDLREELRSLSSALNNELLDLVNENYSDFLGLGKQLKGGDERVEEIRVGLLGFQREVEKLRAGIDVRRKEMAGAIEEKRHIGRDIALGRRLLEVEERLGDLEDRLLLRETTKTNGDTGIADFEHNWDSDLDIDSEGDESSEDGDRETAINGDGALATPELKRLRRNVENYQVVSKLMELYGAGHPFIEAQQGRLEKIRSTLEVDLRSLQESEDGQAKGKPQQELARLDQILRANDKTKLPLR
;
A
#
# COMPACT_ATOMS: atom_id res chain seq x y z
N MET A 1 -58.14 29.61 55.99
CA MET A 1 -59.28 29.72 56.93
C MET A 1 -60.40 30.44 56.20
N SER A 2 -61.50 29.74 56.01
CA SER A 2 -62.76 30.24 55.45
C SER A 2 -63.43 31.22 56.42
N ARG A 3 -64.05 32.29 55.90
CA ARG A 3 -65.29 32.82 56.51
C ARG A 3 -66.13 33.63 55.52
N PHE A 4 -67.29 33.06 55.23
CA PHE A 4 -68.52 33.67 54.70
C PHE A 4 -69.00 34.84 55.57
N TYR A 5 -69.71 35.83 54.99
CA TYR A 5 -71.18 35.98 55.11
C TYR A 5 -71.78 37.33 54.63
N PHE A 6 -73.04 37.22 54.14
CA PHE A 6 -74.20 38.15 54.03
C PHE A 6 -74.00 39.48 53.25
N GLU A 7 -74.64 39.73 52.08
CA GLU A 7 -76.08 39.91 51.78
C GLU A 7 -76.63 41.23 52.37
N ASP A 8 -76.95 42.18 51.50
CA ASP A 8 -77.97 43.23 51.60
C ASP A 8 -77.73 44.16 50.39
N ASP A 9 -78.56 44.30 49.37
CA ASP A 9 -79.99 44.64 49.28
C ASP A 9 -80.06 45.91 48.39
N LEU A 10 -81.12 45.98 47.59
CA LEU A 10 -81.72 47.17 46.96
C LEU A 10 -81.43 47.53 45.48
N ASP A 11 -82.59 47.67 44.83
CA ASP A 11 -82.94 48.07 43.49
C ASP A 11 -82.33 49.40 42.96
N PRO A 12 -82.30 49.55 41.62
CA PRO A 12 -81.64 50.65 40.93
C PRO A 12 -82.57 51.86 40.80
N ASP A 13 -82.70 52.67 41.84
CA ASP A 13 -83.25 54.02 41.69
C ASP A 13 -82.73 54.97 42.78
N SER A 14 -81.48 55.39 42.62
CA SER A 14 -81.02 56.65 43.19
C SER A 14 -80.12 57.37 42.19
N ARG A 15 -80.64 58.48 41.65
CA ARG A 15 -79.86 59.44 40.88
C ARG A 15 -78.86 60.09 41.81
N THR A 16 -77.60 59.68 41.72
CA THR A 16 -76.46 60.49 42.13
C THR A 16 -75.44 60.47 41.01
N GLY A 17 -75.40 61.54 40.22
CA GLY A 17 -74.21 61.84 39.43
C GLY A 17 -73.09 62.16 40.42
N SER A 18 -72.31 61.14 40.78
CA SER A 18 -71.04 61.30 41.47
C SER A 18 -69.95 61.00 40.45
N ASP A 19 -69.38 62.06 39.90
CA ASP A 19 -68.06 62.02 39.28
C ASP A 19 -67.08 61.46 40.32
N ASP A 20 -66.69 60.19 40.14
CA ASP A 20 -65.68 59.55 40.98
C ASP A 20 -64.29 60.00 40.50
N GLU A 21 -63.94 61.27 40.78
CA GLU A 21 -62.64 61.89 40.46
C GLU A 21 -61.46 61.35 41.30
N THR A 22 -61.61 60.21 41.97
CA THR A 22 -60.56 59.67 42.87
C THR A 22 -59.81 58.46 42.34
N SER A 23 -60.15 57.94 41.16
CA SER A 23 -59.40 56.86 40.51
C SER A 23 -58.38 57.38 39.49
N LEU A 24 -57.47 58.26 39.92
CA LEU A 24 -56.31 58.62 39.11
C LEU A 24 -55.20 57.58 39.31
N PRO A 25 -54.64 57.00 38.24
CA PRO A 25 -53.58 56.01 38.35
C PRO A 25 -52.31 56.65 38.93
N PHE A 26 -51.71 56.01 39.93
CA PHE A 26 -50.41 56.43 40.45
C PHE A 26 -49.36 56.42 39.34
N PRO A 27 -48.46 57.42 39.30
CA PRO A 27 -47.41 57.46 38.29
C PRO A 27 -46.46 56.26 38.47
N ALA A 28 -46.24 55.51 37.39
CA ALA A 28 -45.25 54.44 37.38
C ALA A 28 -43.84 55.01 37.64
N PRO A 29 -42.93 54.29 38.29
CA PRO A 29 -41.57 54.80 38.54
C PRO A 29 -40.82 55.12 37.24
N LEU A 30 -39.90 56.08 37.29
CA LEU A 30 -38.99 56.46 36.21
C LEU A 30 -38.03 55.29 35.92
N SER A 31 -38.05 54.80 34.68
CA SER A 31 -37.16 53.74 34.22
C SER A 31 -35.86 54.31 33.64
N ARG A 32 -34.76 53.54 33.78
CA ARG A 32 -33.44 53.86 33.20
C ARG A 32 -33.51 54.08 31.69
N ASP A 33 -34.36 53.32 31.00
CA ASP A 33 -34.51 53.35 29.54
C ASP A 33 -34.93 54.72 29.01
N SER A 34 -35.61 55.51 29.85
CA SER A 34 -36.03 56.88 29.51
C SER A 34 -34.83 57.82 29.29
N PHE A 35 -33.66 57.47 29.84
CA PHE A 35 -32.40 58.20 29.73
C PHE A 35 -31.39 57.52 28.78
N ALA A 36 -31.71 56.34 28.24
CA ALA A 36 -30.83 55.57 27.36
C ALA A 36 -30.96 55.95 25.87
N LYS A 37 -31.69 57.02 25.54
CA LYS A 37 -31.85 57.47 24.16
C LYS A 37 -30.51 57.89 23.57
N GLU A 38 -30.15 57.32 22.42
CA GLU A 38 -28.99 57.73 21.64
C GLU A 38 -29.22 59.14 21.05
N GLY A 39 -28.55 60.16 21.59
CA GLY A 39 -28.63 61.55 21.10
C GLY A 39 -28.37 62.61 22.19
N ASP A 40 -28.47 63.89 21.82
CA ASP A 40 -28.38 65.01 22.77
C ASP A 40 -29.61 65.02 23.69
N PHE A 41 -29.39 64.73 24.98
CA PHE A 41 -30.46 64.75 25.97
C PHE A 41 -30.90 66.19 26.26
N SER A 42 -32.17 66.49 26.00
CA SER A 42 -32.79 67.80 26.28
C SER A 42 -33.74 67.71 27.48
N PRO A 43 -33.42 68.35 28.63
CA PRO A 43 -34.26 68.30 29.82
C PRO A 43 -35.67 68.87 29.61
N SER A 44 -35.81 69.91 28.78
CA SER A 44 -37.11 70.53 28.48
C SER A 44 -38.03 69.58 27.70
N ASP A 45 -37.48 68.85 26.74
CA ASP A 45 -38.24 67.90 25.92
C ASP A 45 -38.60 66.64 26.73
N PHE A 46 -37.72 66.27 27.67
CA PHE A 46 -37.99 65.20 28.61
C PHE A 46 -39.12 65.53 29.58
N LEU A 47 -39.08 66.71 30.22
CA LEU A 47 -40.12 67.14 31.16
C LEU A 47 -41.48 67.33 30.47
N THR A 48 -41.51 67.80 29.22
CA THR A 48 -42.75 67.92 28.45
C THR A 48 -43.32 66.55 28.06
N SER A 49 -42.48 65.56 27.76
CA SER A 49 -42.91 64.17 27.54
C SER A 49 -43.48 63.48 28.79
N LEU A 50 -43.11 63.97 29.98
CA LEU A 50 -43.59 63.52 31.28
C LEU A 50 -44.83 64.27 31.76
N SER A 51 -45.28 65.31 31.06
CA SER A 51 -46.42 66.15 31.47
C SER A 51 -47.77 65.39 31.54
N SER A 52 -47.85 64.18 30.96
CA SER A 52 -49.01 63.28 31.10
C SER A 52 -49.06 62.53 32.44
N ARG A 53 -48.01 62.66 33.24
CA ARG A 53 -47.84 62.04 34.55
C ARG A 53 -48.13 63.13 35.59
N HIS A 54 -49.33 63.12 36.17
CA HIS A 54 -49.81 64.12 37.14
C HIS A 54 -49.07 64.05 38.49
N GLN A 55 -47.75 64.23 38.49
CA GLN A 55 -46.84 64.15 39.63
C GLN A 55 -46.40 65.55 40.06
N THR A 56 -46.09 65.75 41.35
CA THR A 56 -45.50 67.01 41.81
C THR A 56 -44.03 67.11 41.39
N LEU A 57 -43.54 68.34 41.18
CA LEU A 57 -42.13 68.57 40.85
C LEU A 57 -41.18 68.15 41.98
N GLU A 58 -41.65 68.16 43.23
CA GLU A 58 -40.85 67.74 44.38
C GLU A 58 -40.68 66.21 44.39
N ASP A 59 -41.76 65.46 44.15
CA ASP A 59 -41.68 63.99 44.03
C ASP A 59 -40.80 63.57 42.86
N LEU A 60 -40.90 64.24 41.71
CA LEU A 60 -40.06 63.97 40.54
C LEU A 60 -38.57 64.26 40.83
N ARG A 61 -38.28 65.28 41.64
CA ARG A 61 -36.92 65.61 42.06
C ARG A 61 -36.34 64.55 42.99
N GLU A 62 -37.13 64.07 43.96
CA GLU A 62 -36.71 63.00 44.86
C GLU A 62 -36.48 61.69 44.10
N GLU A 63 -37.36 61.37 43.15
CA GLU A 63 -37.27 60.19 42.31
C GLU A 63 -36.02 60.21 41.41
N LEU A 64 -35.71 61.35 40.77
CA LEU A 64 -34.48 61.51 39.99
C LEU A 64 -33.21 61.40 40.83
N ARG A 65 -33.23 61.94 42.06
CA ARG A 65 -32.09 61.81 42.99
C ARG A 65 -31.88 60.37 43.45
N SER A 66 -32.98 59.66 43.74
CA SER A 66 -32.95 58.24 44.08
C SER A 66 -32.40 57.41 42.93
N LEU A 67 -32.89 57.63 41.71
CA LEU A 67 -32.42 56.96 40.50
C LEU A 67 -30.93 57.24 40.24
N SER A 68 -30.48 58.50 40.38
CA SER A 68 -29.08 58.87 40.23
C SER A 68 -28.18 58.17 41.26
N SER A 69 -28.60 58.11 42.53
CA SER A 69 -27.83 57.41 43.56
C SER A 69 -27.79 55.90 43.31
N ALA A 70 -28.90 55.30 42.87
CA ALA A 70 -28.98 53.88 42.53
C ALA A 70 -28.06 53.54 41.34
N LEU A 71 -28.06 54.36 40.28
CA LEU A 71 -27.17 54.17 39.13
C LEU A 71 -25.70 54.35 39.49
N ASN A 72 -25.37 55.29 40.39
CA ASN A 72 -24.00 55.48 40.84
C ASN A 72 -23.49 54.27 41.65
N ASN A 73 -24.36 53.69 42.49
CA ASN A 73 -24.03 52.45 43.22
C ASN A 73 -23.93 51.26 42.26
N GLU A 74 -24.86 51.10 41.31
CA GLU A 74 -24.81 50.08 40.27
C GLU A 74 -23.51 50.18 39.45
N LEU A 75 -23.06 51.39 39.11
CA LEU A 75 -21.79 51.60 38.41
C LEU A 75 -20.59 51.16 39.26
N LEU A 76 -20.57 51.50 40.55
CA LEU A 76 -19.51 51.05 41.46
C LEU A 76 -19.51 49.53 41.61
N ASP A 77 -20.69 48.91 41.72
CA ASP A 77 -20.83 47.46 41.82
C ASP A 77 -20.37 46.78 40.52
N LEU A 78 -20.79 47.28 39.36
CA LEU A 78 -20.42 46.74 38.06
C LEU A 78 -18.93 46.93 37.76
N VAL A 79 -18.34 48.04 38.18
CA VAL A 79 -16.89 48.26 38.13
C VAL A 79 -16.17 47.29 39.07
N ASN A 80 -16.63 47.12 40.31
CA ASN A 80 -15.99 46.21 41.25
C ASN A 80 -16.08 44.74 40.82
N GLU A 81 -17.23 44.31 40.29
CA GLU A 81 -17.43 42.97 39.74
C GLU A 81 -16.51 42.73 38.55
N ASN A 82 -16.56 43.60 37.54
CA ASN A 82 -15.78 43.41 36.31
C ASN A 82 -14.27 43.68 36.51
N TYR A 83 -13.87 44.53 37.45
CA TYR A 83 -12.45 44.80 37.72
C TYR A 83 -11.71 43.54 38.19
N SER A 84 -12.40 42.69 38.96
CA SER A 84 -11.86 41.40 39.39
C SER A 84 -11.61 40.46 38.19
N ASP A 85 -12.54 40.44 37.23
CA ASP A 85 -12.44 39.65 36.01
C ASP A 85 -11.36 40.18 35.06
N PHE A 86 -11.27 41.50 34.88
CA PHE A 86 -10.22 42.12 34.05
C PHE A 86 -8.82 41.91 34.62
N LEU A 87 -8.65 41.97 35.95
CA LEU A 87 -7.40 41.61 36.60
C LEU A 87 -7.08 40.11 36.46
N GLY A 88 -8.10 39.25 36.54
CA GLY A 88 -7.99 37.82 36.28
C GLY A 88 -7.50 37.52 34.86
N LEU A 89 -8.13 38.12 33.86
CA LEU A 89 -7.75 38.03 32.45
C LEU A 89 -6.35 38.59 32.19
N GLY A 90 -6.04 39.78 32.73
CA GLY A 90 -4.72 40.38 32.61
C GLY A 90 -3.61 39.50 33.23
N LYS A 91 -3.90 38.83 34.34
CA LYS A 91 -2.98 37.89 35.00
C LYS A 91 -2.80 36.58 34.22
N GLN A 92 -3.84 36.09 33.54
CA GLN A 92 -3.74 34.90 32.68
C GLN A 92 -3.05 35.19 31.34
N LEU A 93 -3.29 36.37 30.77
CA LEU A 93 -2.64 36.83 29.55
C LEU A 93 -1.15 37.11 29.79
N LYS A 94 -0.82 37.64 30.97
CA LYS A 94 0.56 37.83 31.42
C LYS A 94 1.23 36.47 31.66
N GLY A 95 2.07 36.05 30.71
CA GLY A 95 2.72 34.74 30.68
C GLY A 95 2.10 33.76 29.68
N GLY A 96 1.02 34.14 29.00
CA GLY A 96 0.50 33.41 27.84
C GLY A 96 1.50 33.39 26.69
N ASP A 97 2.16 34.53 26.43
CA ASP A 97 3.19 34.64 25.39
C ASP A 97 4.37 33.70 25.64
N GLU A 98 4.82 33.55 26.88
CA GLU A 98 5.91 32.62 27.24
C GLU A 98 5.53 31.16 26.95
N ARG A 99 4.30 30.75 27.28
CA ARG A 99 3.80 29.39 26.98
C ARG A 99 3.65 29.14 25.49
N VAL A 100 3.18 30.14 24.74
CA VAL A 100 3.08 30.04 23.28
C VAL A 100 4.46 29.90 22.67
N GLU A 101 5.44 30.65 23.15
CA GLU A 101 6.80 30.56 22.63
C GLU A 101 7.50 29.25 23.03
N GLU A 102 7.23 28.71 24.23
CA GLU A 102 7.67 27.36 24.63
C GLU A 102 7.10 26.29 23.69
N ILE A 103 5.80 26.32 23.41
CA ILE A 103 5.15 25.40 22.46
C ILE A 103 5.75 25.55 21.07
N ARG A 104 5.98 26.78 20.61
CA ARG A 104 6.59 27.06 19.31
C ARG A 104 7.99 26.44 19.22
N VAL A 105 8.82 26.60 20.25
CA VAL A 105 10.16 26.00 20.29
C VAL A 105 10.06 24.47 20.33
N GLY A 106 9.13 23.91 21.10
CA GLY A 106 8.87 22.47 21.15
C GLY A 106 8.46 21.90 19.78
N LEU A 107 7.56 22.58 19.06
CA LEU A 107 7.13 22.21 17.71
C LEU A 107 8.28 22.29 16.70
N LEU A 108 9.13 23.31 16.78
CA LEU A 108 10.34 23.40 15.94
C LEU A 108 11.34 22.29 16.25
N GLY A 109 11.45 21.87 17.51
CA GLY A 109 12.23 20.69 17.90
C GLY A 109 11.68 19.42 17.26
N PHE A 110 10.38 19.17 17.41
CA PHE A 110 9.70 18.03 16.85
C PHE A 110 9.79 17.99 15.31
N GLN A 111 9.61 19.12 14.64
CA GLN A 111 9.76 19.21 13.19
C GLN A 111 11.16 18.73 12.74
N ARG A 112 12.22 19.18 13.43
CA ARG A 112 13.60 18.75 13.12
C ARG A 112 13.81 17.27 13.39
N GLU A 113 13.21 16.70 14.43
CA GLU A 113 13.29 15.27 14.72
C GLU A 113 12.61 14.44 13.64
N VAL A 114 11.42 14.86 13.18
CA VAL A 114 10.71 14.21 12.08
C VAL A 114 11.50 14.29 10.78
N GLU A 115 12.10 15.44 10.47
CA GLU A 115 12.98 15.59 9.29
C GLU A 115 14.20 14.66 9.36
N LYS A 116 14.84 14.53 10.53
CA LYS A 116 15.94 13.57 10.74
C LYS A 116 15.48 12.13 10.57
N LEU A 117 14.32 11.77 11.13
CA LEU A 117 13.77 10.43 11.02
C LEU A 117 13.42 10.09 9.56
N ARG A 118 12.82 11.04 8.83
CA ARG A 118 12.55 10.92 7.40
C ARG A 118 13.84 10.69 6.61
N ALA A 119 14.88 11.50 6.85
CA ALA A 119 16.18 11.33 6.20
C ALA A 119 16.80 9.95 6.50
N GLY A 120 16.68 9.47 7.75
CA GLY A 120 17.13 8.14 8.14
C GLY A 120 16.38 7.00 7.44
N ILE A 121 15.06 7.14 7.28
CA ILE A 121 14.23 6.20 6.51
C ILE A 121 14.64 6.20 5.04
N ASP A 122 14.87 7.37 4.45
CA ASP A 122 15.27 7.48 3.03
C ASP A 122 16.62 6.81 2.76
N VAL A 123 17.57 6.89 3.69
CA VAL A 123 18.86 6.16 3.60
C VAL A 123 18.61 4.64 3.65
N ARG A 124 17.88 4.15 4.66
CA ARG A 124 17.57 2.72 4.79
C ARG A 124 16.79 2.19 3.58
N ARG A 125 15.90 2.99 3.01
CA ARG A 125 15.17 2.65 1.78
C ARG A 125 16.11 2.45 0.60
N LYS A 126 17.11 3.32 0.45
CA LYS A 126 18.12 3.19 -0.61
C LYS A 126 19.01 1.96 -0.41
N GLU A 127 19.44 1.70 0.82
CA GLU A 127 20.21 0.50 1.17
C GLU A 127 19.41 -0.78 0.86
N MET A 128 18.15 -0.84 1.27
CA MET A 128 17.26 -1.96 0.97
C MET A 128 17.04 -2.13 -0.54
N ALA A 129 16.84 -1.04 -1.29
CA ALA A 129 16.71 -1.11 -2.74
C ALA A 129 17.99 -1.65 -3.40
N GLY A 130 19.17 -1.24 -2.91
CA GLY A 130 20.45 -1.80 -3.35
C GLY A 130 20.55 -3.31 -3.07
N ALA A 131 20.25 -3.72 -1.84
CA ALA A 131 20.28 -5.13 -1.43
C ALA A 131 19.28 -6.00 -2.23
N ILE A 132 18.11 -5.46 -2.60
CA ILE A 132 17.14 -6.16 -3.45
C ILE A 132 17.68 -6.36 -4.86
N GLU A 133 18.32 -5.35 -5.46
CA GLU A 133 18.91 -5.50 -6.80
C GLU A 133 20.11 -6.47 -6.78
N GLU A 134 20.93 -6.45 -5.73
CA GLU A 134 21.98 -7.44 -5.52
C GLU A 134 21.40 -8.85 -5.37
N LYS A 135 20.36 -9.04 -4.56
CA LYS A 135 19.64 -10.32 -4.44
C LYS A 135 19.11 -10.77 -5.81
N ARG A 136 18.57 -9.86 -6.61
CA ARG A 136 18.05 -10.16 -7.96
C ARG A 136 19.18 -10.52 -8.92
N HIS A 137 20.34 -9.87 -8.83
CA HIS A 137 21.53 -10.21 -9.60
C HIS A 137 22.01 -11.62 -9.25
N ILE A 138 22.21 -11.90 -7.96
CA ILE A 138 22.63 -13.23 -7.48
C ILE A 138 21.61 -14.29 -7.89
N GLY A 139 20.30 -13.99 -7.81
CA GLY A 139 19.26 -14.90 -8.28
C GLY A 139 19.36 -15.24 -9.77
N ARG A 140 19.71 -14.26 -10.61
CA ARG A 140 19.99 -14.49 -12.04
C ARG A 140 21.23 -15.36 -12.23
N ASP A 141 22.31 -15.08 -11.49
CA ASP A 141 23.54 -15.87 -11.57
C ASP A 141 23.34 -17.32 -11.12
N ILE A 142 22.57 -17.55 -10.05
CA ILE A 142 22.18 -18.88 -9.58
C ILE A 142 21.34 -19.59 -10.65
N ALA A 143 20.35 -18.90 -11.25
CA ALA A 143 19.53 -19.49 -12.30
C ALA A 143 20.37 -19.86 -13.53
N LEU A 144 21.35 -19.03 -13.91
CA LEU A 144 22.31 -19.35 -14.97
C LEU A 144 23.18 -20.55 -14.57
N GLY A 145 23.73 -20.57 -13.34
CA GLY A 145 24.52 -21.68 -12.83
C GLY A 145 23.77 -23.01 -12.85
N ARG A 146 22.50 -23.03 -12.40
CA ARG A 146 21.62 -24.22 -12.44
C ARG A 146 21.41 -24.72 -13.88
N ARG A 147 21.18 -23.80 -14.82
CA ARG A 147 21.02 -24.14 -16.25
C ARG A 147 22.30 -24.71 -16.84
N LEU A 148 23.47 -24.17 -16.47
CA LEU A 148 24.77 -24.67 -16.92
C LEU A 148 25.06 -26.08 -16.35
N LEU A 149 24.73 -26.31 -15.08
CA LEU A 149 24.82 -27.63 -14.45
C LEU A 149 23.89 -28.65 -15.11
N GLU A 150 22.67 -28.24 -15.47
CA GLU A 150 21.75 -29.11 -16.22
C GLU A 150 22.32 -29.52 -17.58
N VAL A 151 22.99 -28.59 -18.28
CA VAL A 151 23.70 -28.92 -19.53
C VAL A 151 24.84 -29.90 -19.28
N GLU A 152 25.62 -29.70 -18.21
CA GLU A 152 26.73 -30.59 -17.85
C GLU A 152 26.24 -32.01 -17.55
N GLU A 153 25.22 -32.16 -16.72
CA GLU A 153 24.64 -33.44 -16.31
C GLU A 153 24.10 -34.19 -17.53
N ARG A 154 23.28 -33.52 -18.36
CA ARG A 154 22.71 -34.14 -19.56
C ARG A 154 23.77 -34.51 -20.59
N LEU A 155 24.85 -33.73 -20.68
CA LEU A 155 25.98 -34.02 -21.56
C LEU A 155 26.83 -35.18 -21.02
N GLY A 156 27.05 -35.25 -19.71
CA GLY A 156 27.70 -36.38 -19.04
C GLY A 156 26.91 -37.69 -19.18
N ASP A 157 25.59 -37.63 -18.99
CA ASP A 157 24.69 -38.76 -19.23
C ASP A 157 24.77 -39.30 -20.66
N LEU A 158 24.89 -38.40 -21.65
CA LEU A 158 25.07 -38.77 -23.05
C LEU A 158 26.43 -39.44 -23.30
N GLU A 159 27.50 -38.93 -22.70
CA GLU A 159 28.83 -39.52 -22.79
C GLU A 159 28.90 -40.90 -22.13
N ASP A 160 28.29 -41.06 -20.95
CA ASP A 160 28.23 -42.33 -20.23
C ASP A 160 27.45 -43.37 -21.03
N ARG A 161 26.32 -42.98 -21.65
CA ARG A 161 25.52 -43.87 -22.52
C ARG A 161 26.24 -44.26 -23.80
N LEU A 162 27.10 -43.39 -24.32
CA LEU A 162 27.91 -43.64 -25.51
C LEU A 162 29.30 -44.21 -25.18
N LEU A 163 29.57 -44.49 -23.89
CA LEU A 163 30.84 -45.02 -23.39
C LEU A 163 32.06 -44.15 -23.76
N LEU A 164 31.84 -42.85 -23.97
CA LEU A 164 32.87 -41.88 -24.35
C LEU A 164 33.59 -41.29 -23.15
N ARG A 165 33.04 -41.51 -21.95
CA ARG A 165 33.74 -41.20 -20.73
C ARG A 165 34.87 -42.21 -20.55
N GLU A 166 36.03 -41.86 -21.10
CA GLU A 166 37.28 -42.50 -20.75
C GLU A 166 37.36 -42.49 -19.23
N THR A 167 37.33 -43.67 -18.61
CA THR A 167 37.28 -43.78 -17.15
C THR A 167 38.60 -43.29 -16.57
N THR A 168 38.77 -41.99 -16.42
CA THR A 168 39.59 -41.45 -15.34
C THR A 168 38.83 -41.81 -14.08
N LYS A 169 39.13 -43.00 -13.55
CA LYS A 169 38.77 -43.39 -12.19
C LYS A 169 39.41 -42.36 -11.26
N THR A 170 38.70 -41.26 -11.00
CA THR A 170 38.94 -40.46 -9.81
C THR A 170 38.39 -41.29 -8.67
N ASN A 171 39.26 -42.09 -8.06
CA ASN A 171 39.13 -42.49 -6.67
C ASN A 171 39.05 -41.20 -5.86
N GLY A 172 37.84 -40.71 -5.67
CA GLY A 172 37.51 -39.53 -4.91
C GLY A 172 36.29 -39.84 -4.08
N ASP A 173 36.46 -40.79 -3.17
CA ASP A 173 35.69 -40.87 -1.94
C ASP A 173 35.69 -39.47 -1.31
N THR A 174 34.62 -38.73 -1.58
CA THR A 174 34.23 -37.56 -0.82
C THR A 174 32.79 -37.83 -0.47
N GLY A 175 32.63 -38.47 0.69
CA GLY A 175 31.37 -38.55 1.41
C GLY A 175 30.82 -37.14 1.58
N ILE A 176 29.90 -36.77 0.70
CA ILE A 176 28.98 -35.67 0.93
C ILE A 176 27.89 -36.30 1.78
N ALA A 177 28.07 -36.15 3.09
CA ALA A 177 27.06 -36.42 4.09
C ALA A 177 25.74 -35.75 3.68
N ASP A 178 24.64 -36.45 3.96
CA ASP A 178 23.27 -35.92 4.06
C ASP A 178 23.26 -34.42 4.37
N PHE A 179 23.01 -33.61 3.35
CA PHE A 179 22.52 -32.26 3.53
C PHE A 179 21.07 -32.29 3.08
N GLU A 180 20.16 -32.45 4.04
CA GLU A 180 18.72 -32.26 3.86
C GLU A 180 18.48 -30.97 3.08
N HIS A 181 18.08 -31.12 1.82
CA HIS A 181 17.71 -30.02 0.96
C HIS A 181 16.28 -29.57 1.27
N ASN A 182 16.06 -29.08 2.49
CA ASN A 182 14.88 -28.28 2.81
C ASN A 182 15.11 -26.86 2.28
N TRP A 183 14.94 -26.68 0.98
CA TRP A 183 14.81 -25.35 0.36
C TRP A 183 13.49 -25.25 -0.36
N ASP A 184 12.44 -25.57 0.39
CA ASP A 184 11.08 -25.17 0.07
C ASP A 184 10.69 -24.02 1.02
N SER A 185 9.81 -23.16 0.52
CA SER A 185 9.26 -21.94 1.12
C SER A 185 10.01 -20.63 0.85
N ASP A 186 9.30 -19.77 0.10
CA ASP A 186 9.34 -18.30 0.08
C ASP A 186 9.95 -17.62 -1.14
N LEU A 187 9.64 -18.12 -2.34
CA LEU A 187 9.62 -17.30 -3.55
C LEU A 187 8.30 -17.50 -4.31
N ASP A 188 7.21 -17.04 -3.70
CA ASP A 188 5.96 -16.75 -4.41
C ASP A 188 6.21 -15.63 -5.42
N ILE A 189 6.54 -16.02 -6.65
CA ILE A 189 6.49 -15.12 -7.80
C ILE A 189 5.06 -15.20 -8.35
N ASP A 190 4.31 -14.17 -8.02
CA ASP A 190 2.92 -13.96 -8.39
C ASP A 190 2.79 -13.96 -9.93
N SER A 191 2.21 -15.02 -10.49
CA SER A 191 1.87 -15.14 -11.90
C SER A 191 0.45 -15.67 -12.03
N GLU A 192 -0.50 -14.86 -11.57
CA GLU A 192 -1.92 -14.92 -11.90
C GLU A 192 -2.08 -14.95 -13.43
N GLY A 193 -2.63 -16.04 -13.99
CA GLY A 193 -2.86 -16.12 -15.43
C GLY A 193 -3.30 -17.47 -15.97
N ASP A 194 -4.58 -17.76 -15.77
CA ASP A 194 -5.46 -18.56 -16.66
C ASP A 194 -5.45 -20.09 -16.48
N GLU A 195 -6.38 -20.55 -15.63
CA GLU A 195 -6.86 -21.92 -15.64
C GLU A 195 -7.87 -22.10 -16.79
N SER A 196 -7.51 -22.94 -17.75
CA SER A 196 -8.50 -23.63 -18.58
C SER A 196 -8.36 -25.13 -18.38
N SER A 197 -9.52 -25.71 -18.06
CA SER A 197 -9.80 -27.09 -17.71
C SER A 197 -9.67 -28.05 -18.88
N GLU A 198 -9.59 -29.33 -18.52
CA GLU A 198 -9.93 -30.51 -19.33
C GLU A 198 -9.03 -30.80 -20.55
N ASP A 199 -8.25 -31.88 -20.46
CA ASP A 199 -8.83 -33.17 -20.84
C ASP A 199 -8.04 -34.34 -20.26
N GLY A 200 -8.77 -35.34 -19.79
CA GLY A 200 -8.21 -36.62 -19.44
C GLY A 200 -8.09 -37.47 -20.70
N ASP A 201 -6.88 -37.73 -21.16
CA ASP A 201 -6.61 -38.82 -22.08
C ASP A 201 -5.28 -39.46 -21.66
N ARG A 202 -5.36 -40.64 -21.05
CA ARG A 202 -5.31 -41.92 -21.75
C ARG A 202 -3.95 -42.11 -22.37
N GLU A 203 -3.34 -43.23 -22.01
CA GLU A 203 -2.35 -43.90 -22.86
C GLU A 203 -2.92 -44.01 -24.27
N THR A 204 -2.66 -43.02 -25.11
CA THR A 204 -2.80 -43.15 -26.55
C THR A 204 -1.61 -43.99 -26.97
N ALA A 205 -1.75 -45.30 -26.76
CA ALA A 205 -1.17 -46.31 -27.61
C ALA A 205 -1.64 -46.02 -29.04
N ILE A 206 -0.99 -45.06 -29.70
CA ILE A 206 -1.11 -44.86 -31.13
C ILE A 206 -0.32 -46.01 -31.76
N ASN A 207 -1.05 -47.10 -31.93
CA ASN A 207 -1.03 -48.00 -33.07
C ASN A 207 0.30 -48.10 -33.84
N GLY A 208 0.98 -49.20 -33.58
CA GLY A 208 1.14 -50.21 -34.63
C GLY A 208 2.35 -50.04 -35.54
N ASP A 209 3.55 -50.36 -35.04
CA ASP A 209 4.64 -50.89 -35.88
C ASP A 209 5.85 -51.44 -35.08
N GLY A 210 5.64 -51.96 -33.88
CA GLY A 210 6.74 -52.23 -32.93
C GLY A 210 7.64 -53.45 -33.23
N ALA A 211 7.43 -54.16 -34.34
CA ALA A 211 8.00 -55.49 -34.58
C ALA A 211 9.28 -55.51 -35.45
N LEU A 212 9.80 -54.37 -35.94
CA LEU A 212 11.01 -54.37 -36.79
C LEU A 212 12.12 -53.37 -36.39
N ALA A 213 11.94 -52.54 -35.36
CA ALA A 213 13.05 -51.70 -34.89
C ALA A 213 13.95 -52.53 -33.96
N THR A 214 15.18 -52.82 -34.41
CA THR A 214 16.21 -53.45 -33.59
C THR A 214 16.39 -52.65 -32.27
N PRO A 215 16.73 -53.31 -31.15
CA PRO A 215 16.94 -52.62 -29.87
C PRO A 215 18.03 -51.53 -29.98
N GLU A 216 18.95 -51.68 -30.92
CA GLU A 216 20.03 -50.74 -31.23
C GLU A 216 19.52 -49.48 -31.93
N LEU A 217 18.57 -49.60 -32.88
CA LEU A 217 17.93 -48.45 -33.53
C LEU A 217 17.13 -47.59 -32.53
N LYS A 218 16.43 -48.22 -31.59
CA LYS A 218 15.69 -47.51 -30.52
C LYS A 218 16.64 -46.75 -29.57
N ARG A 219 17.80 -47.34 -29.26
CA ARG A 219 18.84 -46.70 -28.44
C ARG A 219 19.46 -45.51 -29.18
N LEU A 220 19.82 -45.68 -30.45
CA LEU A 220 20.38 -44.60 -31.27
C LEU A 220 19.39 -43.43 -31.38
N ARG A 221 18.11 -43.71 -31.66
CA ARG A 221 17.07 -42.66 -31.71
C ARG A 221 17.02 -41.86 -30.41
N ARG A 222 16.94 -42.54 -29.26
CA ARG A 222 16.89 -41.88 -27.95
C ARG A 222 18.15 -41.05 -27.69
N ASN A 223 19.32 -41.52 -28.10
CA ASN A 223 20.57 -40.78 -27.92
C ASN A 223 20.63 -39.54 -28.83
N VAL A 224 20.15 -39.63 -30.08
CA VAL A 224 20.07 -38.50 -31.02
C VAL A 224 19.02 -37.47 -30.57
N GLU A 225 17.89 -37.90 -30.01
CA GLU A 225 16.89 -37.00 -29.41
C GLU A 225 17.46 -36.25 -28.22
N ASN A 226 18.16 -36.94 -27.31
CA ASN A 226 18.82 -36.31 -26.16
C ASN A 226 19.94 -35.34 -26.60
N TYR A 227 20.72 -35.69 -27.63
CA TYR A 227 21.72 -34.80 -28.23
C TYR A 227 21.10 -33.51 -28.77
N GLN A 228 19.95 -33.60 -29.47
CA GLN A 228 19.23 -32.41 -29.93
C GLN A 228 18.76 -31.54 -28.77
N VAL A 229 18.24 -32.14 -27.70
CA VAL A 229 17.78 -31.39 -26.52
C VAL A 229 18.95 -30.64 -25.90
N VAL A 230 20.10 -31.29 -25.70
CA VAL A 230 21.32 -30.63 -25.18
C VAL A 230 21.80 -29.54 -26.12
N SER A 231 21.83 -29.79 -27.43
CA SER A 231 22.21 -28.77 -28.43
C SER A 231 21.31 -27.54 -28.37
N LYS A 232 19.99 -27.73 -28.28
CA LYS A 232 19.03 -26.63 -28.15
C LYS A 232 19.18 -25.88 -26.83
N LEU A 233 19.43 -26.59 -25.72
CA LEU A 233 19.69 -25.96 -24.42
C LEU A 233 20.95 -25.09 -24.48
N MET A 234 22.02 -25.58 -25.11
CA MET A 234 23.26 -24.80 -25.31
C MET A 234 23.05 -23.56 -26.20
N GLU A 235 22.20 -23.65 -27.23
CA GLU A 235 21.82 -22.51 -28.06
C GLU A 235 20.98 -21.47 -27.28
N LEU A 236 20.03 -21.93 -26.47
CA LEU A 236 19.13 -21.08 -25.68
C LEU A 236 19.84 -20.33 -24.54
N TYR A 237 20.86 -20.93 -23.94
CA TYR A 237 21.59 -20.34 -22.81
C TYR A 237 22.77 -19.44 -23.24
N GLY A 238 22.98 -19.29 -24.55
CA GLY A 238 23.91 -18.34 -25.14
C GLY A 238 25.22 -18.98 -25.60
N ALA A 239 25.44 -18.99 -26.91
CA ALA A 239 26.64 -19.55 -27.55
C ALA A 239 27.97 -18.85 -27.18
N GLY A 240 27.92 -17.69 -26.50
CA GLY A 240 29.10 -16.93 -26.08
C GLY A 240 29.46 -17.06 -24.60
N HIS A 241 28.83 -17.96 -23.83
CA HIS A 241 29.25 -18.21 -22.45
C HIS A 241 30.53 -19.08 -22.44
N PRO A 242 31.60 -18.72 -21.70
CA PRO A 242 32.88 -19.44 -21.74
C PRO A 242 32.78 -20.94 -21.43
N PHE A 243 31.84 -21.32 -20.55
CA PHE A 243 31.55 -22.74 -20.27
C PHE A 243 30.99 -23.46 -21.51
N ILE A 244 30.05 -22.87 -22.23
CA ILE A 244 29.42 -23.48 -23.40
C ILE A 244 30.47 -23.69 -24.49
N GLU A 245 31.38 -22.73 -24.69
CA GLU A 245 32.53 -22.86 -25.59
C GLU A 245 33.44 -24.03 -25.20
N ALA A 246 33.76 -24.18 -23.91
CA ALA A 246 34.56 -25.31 -23.42
C ALA A 246 33.87 -26.66 -23.64
N GLN A 247 32.53 -26.72 -23.57
CA GLN A 247 31.76 -27.94 -23.81
C GLN A 247 31.59 -28.28 -25.30
N GLN A 248 31.85 -27.35 -26.24
CA GLN A 248 31.69 -27.60 -27.67
C GLN A 248 32.55 -28.78 -28.15
N GLY A 249 33.77 -28.92 -27.64
CA GLY A 249 34.66 -30.03 -28.00
C GLY A 249 34.15 -31.39 -27.55
N ARG A 250 33.41 -31.46 -26.43
CA ARG A 250 32.74 -32.68 -25.97
C ARG A 250 31.51 -33.00 -26.81
N LEU A 251 30.71 -31.98 -27.14
CA LEU A 251 29.56 -32.10 -28.02
C LEU A 251 29.96 -32.63 -29.42
N GLU A 252 31.09 -32.17 -29.96
CA GLU A 252 31.62 -32.66 -31.24
C GLU A 252 32.05 -34.13 -31.18
N LYS A 253 32.67 -34.56 -30.07
CA LYS A 253 33.01 -35.97 -29.84
C LYS A 253 31.76 -36.85 -29.81
N ILE A 254 30.77 -36.49 -28.99
CA ILE A 254 29.46 -37.17 -28.89
C ILE A 254 28.80 -37.28 -30.26
N ARG A 255 28.88 -36.22 -31.06
CA ARG A 255 28.32 -36.24 -32.40
C ARG A 255 29.08 -37.18 -33.32
N SER A 256 30.40 -37.11 -33.35
CA SER A 256 31.22 -37.98 -34.22
C SER A 256 30.96 -39.46 -33.92
N THR A 257 30.69 -39.81 -32.66
CA THR A 257 30.41 -41.20 -32.27
C THR A 257 28.99 -41.61 -32.61
N LEU A 258 28.01 -40.70 -32.48
CA LEU A 258 26.66 -40.93 -32.99
C LEU A 258 26.65 -41.12 -34.51
N GLU A 259 27.50 -40.40 -35.25
CA GLU A 259 27.66 -40.59 -36.70
C GLU A 259 28.30 -41.94 -37.05
N VAL A 260 29.27 -42.41 -36.24
CA VAL A 260 29.86 -43.75 -36.39
C VAL A 260 28.84 -44.85 -36.07
N ASP A 261 28.09 -44.72 -34.98
CA ASP A 261 27.02 -45.63 -34.59
C ASP A 261 25.94 -45.68 -35.69
N LEU A 262 25.54 -44.53 -36.22
CA LEU A 262 24.59 -44.45 -37.34
C LEU A 262 25.12 -45.16 -38.59
N ARG A 263 26.39 -44.93 -38.96
CA ARG A 263 27.02 -45.60 -40.13
C ARG A 263 27.10 -47.10 -39.95
N SER A 264 27.49 -47.59 -38.77
CA SER A 264 27.54 -49.03 -38.47
C SER A 264 26.15 -49.69 -38.54
N LEU A 265 25.10 -48.97 -38.14
CA LEU A 265 23.73 -49.44 -38.29
C LEU A 265 23.25 -49.40 -39.74
N GLN A 266 23.65 -48.40 -40.53
CA GLN A 266 23.38 -48.38 -41.98
C GLN A 266 24.04 -49.56 -42.71
N GLU A 267 25.30 -49.85 -42.41
CA GLU A 267 26.04 -50.98 -43.00
C GLU A 267 25.46 -52.34 -42.63
N SER A 268 24.90 -52.48 -41.42
CA SER A 268 24.24 -53.73 -40.99
C SER A 268 22.83 -53.91 -41.57
N GLU A 269 22.10 -52.82 -41.81
CA GLU A 269 20.77 -52.85 -42.43
C GLU A 269 20.78 -52.93 -43.97
N ASP A 270 21.84 -52.50 -44.65
CA ASP A 270 21.99 -52.70 -46.10
C ASP A 270 21.98 -54.20 -46.49
N GLY A 271 22.19 -55.10 -45.52
CA GLY A 271 22.04 -56.55 -45.65
C GLY A 271 20.64 -57.13 -45.31
N GLN A 272 19.76 -56.40 -44.61
CA GLN A 272 18.44 -56.87 -44.17
C GLN A 272 17.33 -55.85 -44.42
N ALA A 273 16.55 -56.08 -45.48
CA ALA A 273 15.23 -55.48 -45.79
C ALA A 273 15.15 -53.95 -45.98
N LYS A 274 14.89 -53.56 -47.24
CA LYS A 274 14.59 -52.18 -47.66
C LYS A 274 13.22 -51.72 -47.13
N GLY A 275 13.18 -50.60 -46.42
CA GLY A 275 11.91 -49.95 -46.08
C GLY A 275 11.99 -48.93 -44.96
N LYS A 276 11.26 -49.21 -43.87
CA LYS A 276 11.03 -48.29 -42.75
C LYS A 276 12.27 -47.93 -41.92
N PRO A 277 13.17 -48.86 -41.55
CA PRO A 277 14.28 -48.50 -40.67
C PRO A 277 15.36 -47.69 -41.41
N GLN A 278 15.55 -47.92 -42.71
CA GLN A 278 16.40 -47.10 -43.58
C GLN A 278 15.89 -45.65 -43.73
N GLN A 279 14.57 -45.42 -43.76
CA GLN A 279 13.98 -44.07 -43.74
C GLN A 279 14.19 -43.38 -42.39
N GLU A 280 14.16 -44.12 -41.29
CA GLU A 280 14.42 -43.58 -39.95
C GLU A 280 15.90 -43.23 -39.75
N LEU A 281 16.83 -44.06 -40.23
CA LEU A 281 18.26 -43.76 -40.23
C LEU A 281 18.58 -42.50 -41.06
N ALA A 282 17.93 -42.33 -42.22
CA ALA A 282 18.07 -41.13 -43.04
C ALA A 282 17.53 -39.86 -42.33
N ARG A 283 16.44 -39.98 -41.56
CA ARG A 283 15.92 -38.87 -40.73
C ARG A 283 16.89 -38.50 -39.61
N LEU A 284 17.47 -39.49 -38.92
CA LEU A 284 18.46 -39.25 -37.85
C LEU A 284 19.75 -38.60 -38.40
N ASP A 285 20.20 -38.99 -39.59
CA ASP A 285 21.34 -38.36 -40.27
C ASP A 285 21.03 -36.91 -40.67
N GLN A 286 19.82 -36.64 -41.18
CA GLN A 286 19.39 -35.27 -41.48
C GLN A 286 19.37 -34.37 -40.24
N ILE A 287 18.95 -34.91 -39.10
CA ILE A 287 18.93 -34.21 -37.81
C ILE A 287 20.36 -33.86 -37.36
N LEU A 288 21.29 -34.82 -37.40
CA LEU A 288 22.68 -34.59 -36.99
C LEU A 288 23.38 -33.57 -37.90
N ARG A 289 23.06 -33.58 -39.20
CA ARG A 289 23.56 -32.58 -40.18
C ARG A 289 22.90 -31.20 -40.08
N ALA A 290 21.68 -31.11 -39.53
CA ALA A 290 20.99 -29.82 -39.37
C ALA A 290 21.62 -28.98 -38.23
N ASN A 291 21.98 -29.63 -37.14
CA ASN A 291 22.71 -29.01 -36.02
C ASN A 291 24.16 -28.61 -36.38
N ASP A 292 24.66 -29.10 -37.52
CA ASP A 292 25.95 -28.71 -38.08
C ASP A 292 25.93 -27.29 -38.66
N LYS A 293 24.79 -26.88 -39.21
CA LYS A 293 24.61 -25.58 -39.87
C LYS A 293 24.31 -24.44 -38.89
N THR A 294 24.03 -24.75 -37.62
CA THR A 294 23.91 -23.72 -36.57
C THR A 294 25.28 -23.23 -36.08
N LYS A 295 26.38 -23.90 -36.49
CA LYS A 295 27.73 -23.33 -36.43
C LYS A 295 28.03 -22.52 -37.70
N LEU A 296 27.92 -21.18 -37.62
CA LEU A 296 28.87 -20.14 -38.12
C LEU A 296 28.15 -18.79 -38.44
N PRO A 297 28.76 -17.61 -38.22
CA PRO A 297 30.12 -17.37 -37.72
C PRO A 297 30.18 -16.59 -36.38
N LEU A 298 31.15 -16.98 -35.54
CA LEU A 298 31.88 -16.04 -34.71
C LEU A 298 32.55 -15.03 -35.64
N ARG A 299 32.16 -13.77 -35.52
CA ARG A 299 32.89 -12.62 -36.05
C ARG A 299 33.04 -11.58 -34.95
#